data_AF-A0A1V5QHL4-F1
#
_entry.id   AF-A0A1V5QHL4-F1
#
_cell.length_a   1.000
_cell.length_b   1.000
_cell.length_c   1.000
_cell.angle_alpha   90.00
_cell.angle_beta   90.00
_cell.angle_gamma   90.00
#
_symmetry.space_group_name_H-M   'P 1'
#
loop_
_entity.id
_entity.type
_entity.pdbx_description
1 polymer ?
#
loop_
_entity_poly.entity_id
_entity_poly.type
_entity_poly.pdbx_seq_one_letter_code
_entity_poly.pdbx_strand_id
1 'polypeptide(L)' 'MEDIYVKCCRCKNKHWHSERKESAPDKYGMKNLICPRCGGHSYYKLDDPAQATKGQ' A
#
# COMPACT_ATOMS: atom_id res chain seq x y z
N MET A 1 -2.19 11.36 -9.84
CA MET A 1 -1.39 10.34 -9.14
C MET A 1 -1.94 9.00 -9.59
N GLU A 2 -1.16 8.22 -10.33
CA GLU A 2 -1.59 6.88 -10.76
C GLU A 2 -1.80 6.01 -9.53
N ASP A 3 -3.02 5.51 -9.36
CA ASP A 3 -3.32 4.57 -8.29
C ASP A 3 -2.68 3.23 -8.69
N ILE A 4 -1.56 2.89 -8.06
CA ILE A 4 -0.83 1.66 -8.36
C ILE A 4 -1.29 0.56 -7.41
N TYR A 5 -1.45 -0.65 -7.96
CA TYR A 5 -1.75 -1.81 -7.13
C TYR A 5 -0.45 -2.32 -6.48
N VAL A 6 -0.47 -2.44 -5.15
CA VAL A 6 0.72 -2.79 -4.37
C VAL A 6 0.48 -4.02 -3.51
N LYS A 7 1.55 -4.76 -3.24
CA LYS A 7 1.56 -5.90 -2.33
C LYS A 7 2.42 -5.60 -1.13
N CYS A 8 1.85 -5.67 0.07
CA CYS A 8 2.62 -5.54 1.31
C CYS A 8 3.62 -6.70 1.45
N CYS A 9 4.88 -6.41 1.78
CA CYS A 9 5.89 -7.45 1.98
C CYS A 9 5.63 -8.29 3.24
N ARG A 10 5.00 -7.69 4.26
CA ARG A 10 4.82 -8.30 5.58
C ARG A 10 3.66 -9.29 5.63
N CYS A 11 2.46 -8.85 5.23
CA CYS A 11 1.25 -9.68 5.28
C CYS A 11 0.78 -10.18 3.90
N LYS A 12 1.53 -9.87 2.82
CA LYS A 12 1.19 -10.22 1.43
C LYS A 12 -0.15 -9.64 0.95
N ASN A 13 -0.75 -8.72 1.71
CA ASN A 13 -2.01 -8.06 1.35
C ASN A 13 -1.84 -7.24 0.07
N LYS A 14 -2.59 -7.60 -0.97
CA LYS A 14 -2.71 -6.83 -2.20
C LYS A 14 -3.76 -5.74 -1.97
N HIS A 15 -3.41 -4.50 -2.25
CA HIS A 15 -4.28 -3.34 -2.04
C HIS A 15 -3.80 -2.19 -2.93
N TRP A 16 -4.65 -1.21 -3.12
CA TRP A 16 -4.30 0.01 -3.84
C TRP A 16 -3.37 0.89 -2.99
N HIS A 17 -2.48 1.64 -3.65
CA HIS A 17 -1.59 2.55 -2.94
C HIS A 17 -2.37 3.64 -2.21
N SER A 18 -3.51 4.09 -2.77
CA SER A 18 -4.42 5.03 -2.11
C SER A 18 -5.14 4.46 -0.89
N GLU A 19 -5.25 3.13 -0.75
CA GLU A 19 -5.85 2.52 0.46
C GLU A 19 -4.89 2.53 1.67
N ARG A 20 -3.65 2.96 1.46
CA ARG A 20 -2.65 2.99 2.53
C ARG A 20 -2.93 4.12 3.50
N LYS A 21 -2.71 3.81 4.77
CA LYS A 21 -2.94 4.74 5.87
C LYS A 21 -1.65 5.46 6.19
N GLU A 22 -1.75 6.69 6.66
CA GLU A 22 -0.61 7.38 7.27
C GLU A 22 -0.30 6.74 8.62
N SER A 23 0.98 6.49 8.89
CA SER A 23 1.44 6.07 10.20
C SER A 23 1.37 7.23 11.19
N ALA A 24 1.45 6.90 12.48
CA ALA A 24 1.81 7.88 13.48
C ALA A 24 3.12 8.59 13.06
N PRO A 25 3.26 9.89 13.35
CA PRO A 25 4.50 10.61 13.11
C PRO A 25 5.63 9.97 13.92
N ASP A 26 6.76 9.74 13.27
CA ASP A 26 7.99 9.31 13.95
C ASP A 26 8.51 10.44 14.86
N LYS A 27 9.57 10.18 15.65
CA LYS A 27 10.23 11.18 16.51
C LYS A 27 10.68 12.46 15.77
N TYR A 28 10.76 12.42 14.44
CA TYR A 28 11.06 13.57 13.56
C TYR A 28 9.83 14.17 12.87
N GLY A 29 8.60 13.75 13.21
CA GLY A 29 7.37 14.23 12.58
C GLY A 29 7.07 13.63 11.20
N MET A 30 7.92 12.74 10.69
CA MET A 30 7.71 12.11 9.37
C MET A 30 6.61 11.05 9.45
N LYS A 31 5.61 11.20 8.60
CA LYS A 31 4.54 10.21 8.40
C LYS A 31 4.90 9.30 7.23
N ASN A 32 4.75 7.99 7.44
CA ASN A 32 4.98 7.01 6.40
C ASN A 32 3.65 6.37 5.98
N LEU A 33 3.53 6.00 4.72
CA LEU A 33 2.38 5.22 4.28
C LEU A 33 2.56 3.77 4.72
N ILE A 34 1.56 3.21 5.39
CA ILE A 34 1.58 1.86 5.94
C ILE A 34 0.43 1.03 5.37
N CYS A 35 0.65 -0.28 5.34
CA CYS A 35 -0.36 -1.24 4.90
C CYS A 35 -1.59 -1.18 5.81
N PRO A 36 -2.82 -1.05 5.27
CA PRO A 36 -4.03 -0.89 6.05
C PRO A 36 -4.37 -2.12 6.91
N ARG A 37 -3.81 -3.30 6.58
CA ARG A 37 -4.07 -4.56 7.28
C ARG A 37 -3.09 -4.86 8.42
N CYS A 38 -1.80 -4.57 8.24
CA CYS A 38 -0.76 -5.00 9.18
C CYS A 38 0.20 -3.89 9.64
N GLY A 39 0.02 -2.65 9.16
CA GLY A 39 0.89 -1.52 9.50
C GLY A 39 2.31 -1.59 8.92
N GLY A 40 2.59 -2.49 7.98
CA GLY A 40 3.90 -2.58 7.35
C GLY A 40 4.17 -1.42 6.39
N HIS A 41 5.37 -0.82 6.45
CA HIS A 41 5.76 0.26 5.53
C HIS A 41 6.27 -0.28 4.18
N SER A 42 6.77 -1.52 4.12
CA SER A 42 7.38 -2.11 2.93
C SER A 42 6.33 -2.74 2.01
N TYR A 43 6.53 -2.55 0.70
CA TYR A 43 5.62 -3.00 -0.34
C TYR A 43 6.36 -3.17 -1.67
N TYR A 44 5.81 -4.02 -2.53
CA TYR A 44 6.22 -4.14 -3.93
C TYR A 44 5.10 -3.62 -4.84
N LYS A 45 5.48 -2.91 -5.89
CA LYS A 45 4.54 -2.54 -6.97
C LYS A 45 4.20 -3.81 -7.74
N LEU A 46 2.92 -4.01 -8.01
CA LEU A 46 2.48 -5.03 -8.94
C LEU A 46 2.29 -4.33 -10.28
N ASP A 47 3.15 -4.64 -11.24
CA ASP A 47 3.16 -4.03 -12.58
C ASP A 47 2.01 -4.54 -13.46
N ASP A 48 1.22 -5.50 -12.98
CA ASP A 48 0.16 -6.14 -13.74
C ASP A 48 -1.10 -5.26 -13.87
N PRO A 49 -1.40 -4.70 -15.07
CA PRO A 49 -2.71 -4.11 -15.34
C PRO A 49 -3.84 -5.16 -15.33
N ALA A 50 -3.51 -6.46 -15.35
CA ALA A 50 -4.48 -7.55 -15.41
C ALA A 50 -5.06 -7.97 -14.05
N GLN A 51 -4.45 -7.59 -12.92
CA GLN A 51 -4.94 -7.97 -11.58
C GLN A 51 -5.77 -6.90 -10.87
N ALA A 52 -6.01 -5.78 -11.55
CA ALA A 52 -6.84 -4.69 -11.09
C ALA A 52 -8.23 -4.68 -11.78
N THR A 53 -8.83 -5.84 -12.03
CA THR A 53 -10.24 -5.88 -12.43
C THR A 53 -11.12 -5.55 -11.22
N LYS A 54 -11.31 -4.25 -10.95
CA LYS A 54 -12.61 -3.80 -10.43
C LYS A 54 -13.62 -4.22 -11.48
N GLY A 55 -14.65 -4.95 -11.04
CA GLY A 55 -15.57 -5.72 -11.86
C GLY A 55 -16.02 -5.07 -13.16
N GLN A 56 -16.17 -5.93 -14.15
CA GLN A 56 -16.91 -5.78 -15.38
C GLN A 56 -18.27 -5.11 -15.19
#